data_AF-A0AAD9KRF2-F1
#
_entry.id   AF-A0AAD9KRF2-F1
#
_cell.length_a   1.000
_cell.length_b   1.000
_cell.length_c   1.000
_cell.angle_alpha   90.00
_cell.angle_beta   90.00
_cell.angle_gamma   90.00
#
_symmetry.space_group_name_H-M   'P 1'
#
loop_
_entity.id
_entity.type
_entity.pdbx_description
1 polymer ?
#
loop_
_entity_poly.entity_id
_entity_poly.type
_entity_poly.pdbx_seq_one_letter_code
_entity_poly.pdbx_strand_id
1 'polypeptide(L)' 'MNSKVVVTLLVAALMVCVAESWFVPNDPAAVTCLEECEDSRKECSDQCDMSPICERICRMHYKECSNTC' A
#
# COMPACT_ATOMS: atom_id res chain seq x y z
N MET A 1 -29.14 4.11 32.45
CA MET A 1 -29.68 5.07 31.46
C MET A 1 -28.78 6.31 31.45
N ASN A 2 -28.38 6.76 30.26
CA ASN A 2 -27.50 7.90 29.97
C ASN A 2 -26.00 7.77 30.36
N SER A 3 -25.21 7.28 29.42
CA SER A 3 -23.98 7.96 29.02
C SER A 3 -23.88 7.84 27.50
N LYS A 4 -24.51 8.81 26.82
CA LYS A 4 -24.41 8.99 25.38
C LYS A 4 -22.95 9.34 25.07
N VAL A 5 -22.13 8.35 24.71
CA VAL A 5 -20.86 8.61 24.02
C VAL A 5 -21.19 8.64 22.54
N VAL A 6 -21.43 9.86 22.07
CA VAL A 6 -21.58 10.19 20.66
C VAL A 6 -20.18 10.07 20.05
N VAL A 7 -19.88 8.93 19.44
CA VAL A 7 -18.69 8.78 18.60
C VAL A 7 -19.01 9.46 17.27
N THR A 8 -18.61 10.72 17.16
CA THR A 8 -18.72 11.53 15.95
C THR A 8 -17.83 10.94 14.85
N LEU A 9 -18.47 10.42 13.80
CA LEU A 9 -17.86 10.17 12.49
C LEU A 9 -17.20 11.46 11.97
N LEU A 10 -15.88 11.48 11.91
CA LEU A 10 -15.13 12.47 11.15
C LEU A 10 -14.70 11.85 9.83
N VAL A 11 -15.52 12.11 8.82
CA VAL A 11 -15.20 11.96 7.41
C VAL A 11 -14.09 12.96 7.10
N ALA A 12 -12.85 12.49 7.03
CA ALA A 12 -11.75 13.26 6.44
C ALA A 12 -11.82 13.08 4.92
N ALA A 13 -12.26 14.16 4.28
CA ALA A 13 -12.28 14.32 2.83
C ALA A 13 -10.86 14.23 2.26
N LEU A 14 -10.57 13.18 1.51
CA LEU A 14 -9.39 13.11 0.64
C LEU A 14 -9.76 13.71 -0.72
N MET A 15 -9.67 15.05 -0.81
CA MET A 15 -9.36 15.71 -2.07
C MET A 15 -7.83 15.73 -2.21
N VAL A 16 -7.28 14.87 -3.07
CA VAL A 16 -5.94 15.06 -3.64
C VAL A 16 -6.03 14.95 -5.16
N CYS A 17 -5.31 15.88 -5.78
CA CYS A 17 -5.39 16.36 -7.14
C CYS A 17 -5.23 15.31 -8.24
N VAL A 18 -5.90 15.62 -9.35
CA VAL A 18 -5.54 15.26 -10.71
C VAL A 18 -4.04 15.54 -10.94
N ALA A 19 -3.23 14.50 -11.09
CA ALA A 19 -1.85 14.60 -11.56
C ALA A 19 -1.82 14.33 -13.08
N GLU A 20 -2.20 15.33 -13.87
CA GLU A 20 -1.98 15.31 -15.31
C GLU A 20 -0.51 15.68 -15.60
N SER A 21 0.31 14.64 -15.76
CA SER A 21 1.43 14.53 -16.71
C SER A 21 2.59 15.53 -16.68
N TRP A 22 2.89 16.26 -15.62
CA TRP A 22 4.08 17.15 -15.62
C TRP A 22 5.08 16.68 -14.57
N PHE A 23 6.22 16.15 -15.04
CA PHE A 23 7.44 15.91 -14.25
C PHE A 23 7.29 14.75 -13.26
N VAL A 24 7.98 13.61 -13.46
CA VAL A 24 8.10 12.56 -12.43
C VAL A 24 8.82 13.21 -11.24
N PRO A 25 8.14 13.63 -10.15
CA PRO A 25 8.86 13.98 -8.96
C PRO A 25 9.37 12.65 -8.41
N ASN A 26 10.47 12.66 -7.69
CA ASN A 26 10.78 11.58 -6.77
C ASN A 26 9.73 11.68 -5.64
N ASP A 27 8.48 11.33 -5.95
CA ASP A 27 7.33 11.53 -5.08
C ASP A 27 7.59 10.69 -3.84
N PRO A 28 7.88 11.32 -2.69
CA PRO A 28 8.33 10.59 -1.52
C PRO A 28 7.25 9.63 -1.02
N ALA A 29 5.97 9.87 -1.36
CA ALA A 29 4.89 8.95 -1.05
C ALA A 29 4.93 7.72 -1.99
N ALA A 30 5.13 7.90 -3.30
CA ALA A 30 5.30 6.77 -4.22
C ALA A 30 6.54 5.92 -3.89
N VAL A 31 7.66 6.54 -3.48
CA VAL A 31 8.87 5.81 -3.03
C VAL A 31 8.58 5.00 -1.76
N THR A 32 7.98 5.64 -0.75
CA THR A 32 7.62 4.95 0.50
C THR A 32 6.67 3.79 0.22
N CYS A 33 5.67 3.98 -0.64
CA CYS A 33 4.74 2.93 -1.05
C CYS A 33 5.46 1.75 -1.71
N LEU A 34 6.40 2.01 -2.63
CA LEU A 34 7.20 0.96 -3.26
C LEU A 34 8.10 0.21 -2.26
N GLU A 35 8.67 0.91 -1.28
CA GLU A 35 9.44 0.30 -0.18
C GLU A 35 8.55 -0.62 0.67
N GLU A 36 7.35 -0.17 1.06
CA GLU A 36 6.38 -0.98 1.80
C GLU A 36 5.93 -2.23 1.01
N CYS A 37 5.70 -2.09 -0.31
CA CYS A 37 5.40 -3.21 -1.19
C CYS A 37 6.54 -4.23 -1.23
N GLU A 38 7.79 -3.76 -1.30
CA GLU A 38 8.98 -4.61 -1.36
C GLU A 38 9.23 -5.34 -0.03
N ASP A 39 9.01 -4.67 1.11
CA ASP A 39 9.13 -5.30 2.43
C ASP A 39 8.05 -6.35 2.65
N SER A 40 6.81 -6.09 2.23
CA SER A 40 5.72 -7.07 2.23
C SER A 40 6.06 -8.29 1.36
N ARG A 41 6.71 -8.09 0.20
CA ARG A 41 7.16 -9.19 -0.66
C ARG A 41 8.26 -10.02 -0.01
N LYS A 42 9.20 -9.40 0.72
CA LYS A 42 10.24 -10.12 1.47
C LYS A 42 9.64 -10.94 2.60
N GLU A 43 8.76 -10.35 3.41
CA GLU A 43 8.08 -11.07 4.50
C GLU A 43 7.26 -12.27 3.98
N CYS A 44 6.61 -12.11 2.82
CA CYS A 44 5.94 -13.21 2.12
C CYS A 44 6.93 -14.31 1.69
N SER A 45 8.06 -13.92 1.08
CA SER A 45 9.12 -14.81 0.61
C SER A 45 9.79 -15.59 1.75
N ASP A 46 10.04 -14.95 2.89
CA ASP A 46 10.62 -15.58 4.08
C ASP A 46 9.71 -16.69 4.63
N GLN A 47 8.40 -16.55 4.47
CA GLN A 47 7.40 -17.57 4.85
C GLN A 47 7.22 -18.68 3.79
N CYS A 48 7.81 -18.56 2.61
CA CYS A 48 7.57 -19.50 1.52
C CYS A 48 8.34 -20.82 1.64
N ASP A 49 9.25 -21.01 2.62
CA ASP A 49 10.07 -22.23 2.78
C ASP A 49 10.70 -22.72 1.46
N MET A 50 11.18 -21.79 0.61
CA MET A 50 11.73 -22.05 -0.73
C MET A 50 10.73 -22.62 -1.77
N SER A 51 9.41 -22.54 -1.52
CA SER A 51 8.37 -22.98 -2.45
C SER A 51 8.30 -22.06 -3.69
N PRO A 52 8.59 -22.55 -4.91
CA PRO A 52 8.62 -21.72 -6.11
C PRO A 52 7.23 -21.19 -6.53
N ILE A 53 6.16 -21.87 -6.08
CA ILE A 53 4.78 -21.43 -6.31
C ILE A 53 4.45 -20.27 -5.37
N CYS A 54 4.80 -20.39 -4.10
CA CYS A 54 4.60 -19.34 -3.10
C CYS A 54 5.38 -18.07 -3.49
N GLU A 55 6.66 -18.23 -3.85
CA GLU A 55 7.51 -17.17 -4.38
C GLU A 55 6.90 -16.42 -5.57
N ARG A 56 6.20 -17.14 -6.46
CA ARG A 56 5.51 -16.54 -7.60
C ARG A 56 4.31 -15.71 -7.14
N ILE A 57 3.57 -16.17 -6.15
CA ILE A 57 2.43 -15.45 -5.58
C ILE A 57 2.91 -14.14 -4.93
N CYS A 58 3.97 -14.18 -4.11
CA CYS A 58 4.56 -12.98 -3.51
C CYS A 58 4.96 -11.94 -4.57
N ARG A 59 5.57 -12.38 -5.69
CA ARG A 59 5.91 -11.49 -6.81
C ARG A 59 4.70 -10.92 -7.54
N MET A 60 3.61 -11.68 -7.66
CA MET A 60 2.36 -11.17 -8.26
C MET A 60 1.76 -10.07 -7.38
N HIS A 61 1.70 -10.28 -6.06
CA HIS A 61 1.21 -9.28 -5.12
C HIS A 61 2.07 -8.02 -5.08
N TYR A 62 3.40 -8.15 -5.12
CA TYR A 62 4.29 -7.00 -5.28
C TYR A 62 3.95 -6.20 -6.53
N LYS A 63 3.75 -6.88 -7.66
CA LYS A 63 3.40 -6.21 -8.92
C LYS A 63 2.07 -5.47 -8.82
N GLU A 64 1.06 -6.10 -8.23
CA GLU A 64 -0.24 -5.45 -7.98
C GLU A 64 -0.08 -4.22 -7.08
N CYS A 65 0.64 -4.34 -5.97
CA CYS A 65 0.94 -3.25 -5.03
C CYS A 65 1.68 -2.08 -5.73
N SER A 66 2.76 -2.39 -6.45
CA SER A 66 3.55 -1.38 -7.16
C SER A 66 2.79 -0.63 -8.26
N ASN A 67 1.76 -1.26 -8.85
CA ASN A 67 0.91 -0.60 -9.85
C ASN A 67 -0.07 0.40 -9.21
N THR A 68 -0.26 0.35 -7.89
CA THR A 68 -1.19 1.23 -7.16
C THR A 68 -0.52 2.44 -6.50
N CYS A 69 0.82 2.54 -6.51
CA CYS A 69 1.60 3.56 -5.79
C CYS A 69 1.68 4.95 -6.47
#